data_AF-A0A1H1Y4I4-F1
#
_entry.id   AF-A0A1H1Y4I4-F1
#
_cell.length_a   1.000
_cell.length_b   1.000
_cell.length_c   1.000
_cell.angle_alpha   90.00
_cell.angle_beta   90.00
_cell.angle_gamma   90.00
#
_symmetry.space_group_name_H-M   'P 1'
#
loop_
_entity.id
_entity.type
_entity.pdbx_description
1 polymer ?
#
loop_
_entity_poly.entity_id
_entity_poly.type
_entity_poly.pdbx_seq_one_letter_code
_entity_poly.pdbx_strand_id
1 'polypeptide(L)'
;MSAPELTFEIGDLVVTVGSGGFPARVGHRHRPDLDFLRARAEPGRLMIARSPQRWEFAGLVTDVDETEARYAVAGRPEIEYTIRNTFAGNWLQRHMVLNTSSAAITIEDLVLDLQPAAGYVGWAWAAPTETSWAVQPADGTGPVLSGELTQGTVSNRDTDGFHTGPMVLPPGRRLVLQWRIMVVDQAPAVVARRTLSPTTELPPNEPYEIDDPDVAVLVEDPLSLSTDGNSQVVISARPGRYPIELRSARGTSRLEVSWVPSTDDLLTDIGGGWLQGDRSAAGVALLPGAGAALGLQQAFIGRLGDVGDEAEDALSLHTTRLLAQRRLSIMEQAFLAQETVRTGDREPLQRAITALLEMAAPQPGLGLAATRVCIAELTAGGDPSPVLQRLHELAGTAGPTPPGAGDDHLRSAAVRLEMITITGPPGGGKPADSLPAALAVGAELGAGLPGHRLGRIEPSSAVYAAAVLDLLPDALGPELEQRWGTTPHELAQRTRNTAVADALWPPPSIDRPVSGTATEDELSEVVGWLVLGRPIE
;
A
#
# COMPACT_ATOMS: atom_id res chain seq x y z
N MET A 1 35.16 22.66 -12.67
CA MET A 1 35.60 21.24 -12.71
C MET A 1 34.63 20.48 -11.83
N SER A 2 33.84 19.56 -12.39
CA SER A 2 32.99 18.67 -11.58
C SER A 2 33.89 17.80 -10.72
N ALA A 3 33.61 17.68 -9.43
CA ALA A 3 34.33 16.74 -8.58
C ALA A 3 34.05 15.30 -9.10
N PRO A 4 35.05 14.40 -9.07
CA PRO A 4 34.90 13.05 -9.58
C PRO A 4 33.87 12.27 -8.75
N GLU A 5 33.02 11.51 -9.43
CA GLU A 5 32.19 10.48 -8.80
C GLU A 5 33.07 9.34 -8.31
N LEU A 6 32.77 8.80 -7.13
CA LEU A 6 33.53 7.71 -6.52
C LEU A 6 32.68 6.45 -6.45
N THR A 7 33.19 5.33 -6.95
CA THR A 7 32.48 4.05 -6.98
C THR A 7 33.08 3.08 -5.97
N PHE A 8 32.21 2.44 -5.19
CA PHE A 8 32.55 1.49 -4.13
C PHE A 8 31.79 0.19 -4.37
N GLU A 9 32.44 -0.95 -4.13
CA GLU A 9 31.84 -2.29 -4.24
C GLU A 9 31.79 -2.97 -2.88
N ILE A 10 30.64 -3.51 -2.51
CA ILE A 10 30.39 -4.12 -1.19
C ILE A 10 29.51 -5.35 -1.39
N GLY A 11 30.11 -6.54 -1.32
CA GLY A 11 29.40 -7.74 -1.75
C GLY A 11 28.96 -7.57 -3.22
N ASP A 12 27.66 -7.67 -3.49
CA ASP A 12 27.07 -7.46 -4.81
C ASP A 12 26.47 -6.07 -5.02
N LEU A 13 26.61 -5.17 -4.05
CA LEU A 13 26.19 -3.78 -4.19
C LEU A 13 27.30 -2.94 -4.84
N VAL A 14 26.92 -2.10 -5.79
CA VAL A 14 27.80 -1.08 -6.40
C VAL A 14 27.21 0.29 -6.11
N VAL A 15 27.92 1.12 -5.36
CA VAL A 15 27.47 2.46 -4.97
C VAL A 15 28.39 3.51 -5.59
N THR A 16 27.83 4.42 -6.38
CA THR A 16 28.54 5.60 -6.86
C THR A 16 28.09 6.81 -6.05
N VAL A 17 29.02 7.43 -5.34
CA VAL A 17 28.80 8.64 -4.54
C VAL A 17 29.14 9.87 -5.38
N GLY A 18 28.18 10.79 -5.49
CA GLY A 18 28.34 12.04 -6.21
C GLY A 18 29.12 13.09 -5.42
N SER A 19 29.36 14.25 -6.03
CA SER A 19 30.14 15.34 -5.43
C SER A 19 29.56 15.92 -4.15
N GLY A 20 28.27 15.70 -3.88
CA GLY A 20 27.59 16.08 -2.63
C GLY A 20 27.73 15.04 -1.50
N GLY A 21 28.43 13.93 -1.71
CA GLY A 21 28.51 12.83 -0.72
C GLY A 21 27.24 11.99 -0.60
N PHE A 22 26.26 12.19 -1.48
CA PHE A 22 25.07 11.35 -1.58
C PHE A 22 25.23 10.31 -2.70
N PRO A 23 24.54 9.16 -2.62
CA PRO A 23 24.50 8.20 -3.71
C PRO A 23 23.92 8.84 -4.98
N ALA A 24 24.74 8.87 -6.03
CA ALA A 24 24.31 9.20 -7.39
C ALA A 24 23.77 7.95 -8.10
N ARG A 25 24.34 6.78 -7.78
CA ARG A 25 23.92 5.47 -8.31
C ARG A 25 24.02 4.41 -7.21
N VAL A 26 23.08 3.49 -7.20
CA VAL A 26 23.00 2.38 -6.25
C VAL A 26 22.54 1.18 -7.04
N GLY A 27 23.47 0.40 -7.57
CA GLY A 27 23.17 -0.72 -8.45
C GLY A 27 23.56 -2.06 -7.86
N HIS A 28 23.19 -3.12 -8.57
CA HIS A 28 23.62 -4.49 -8.29
C HIS A 28 24.68 -4.93 -9.29
N ARG A 29 25.73 -5.62 -8.86
CA ARG A 29 26.86 -6.06 -9.71
C ARG A 29 26.38 -6.82 -10.96
N HIS A 30 25.34 -7.64 -10.81
CA HIS A 30 24.78 -8.43 -11.92
C HIS A 30 23.67 -7.72 -12.70
N ARG A 31 23.28 -6.50 -12.31
CA ARG A 31 22.31 -5.64 -13.01
C ARG A 31 22.81 -4.18 -13.02
N PRO A 32 23.95 -3.89 -13.69
CA PRO A 32 24.63 -2.60 -13.59
C PRO A 32 23.89 -1.42 -14.24
N ASP A 33 22.89 -1.71 -15.07
CA ASP A 33 22.06 -0.70 -15.76
C ASP A 33 20.85 -0.26 -14.92
N LEU A 34 20.64 -0.88 -13.75
CA LEU A 34 19.51 -0.59 -12.89
C LEU A 34 19.98 -0.03 -11.56
N ASP A 35 19.47 1.15 -11.23
CA ASP A 35 19.67 1.81 -9.95
C ASP A 35 18.45 1.57 -9.08
N PHE A 36 18.64 1.19 -7.81
CA PHE A 36 17.56 1.02 -6.84
C PHE A 36 16.95 2.36 -6.42
N LEU A 37 17.80 3.37 -6.26
CA LEU A 37 17.42 4.67 -5.70
C LEU A 37 17.62 5.79 -6.72
N ARG A 38 16.74 6.79 -6.67
CA ARG A 38 16.91 8.02 -7.42
C ARG A 38 18.15 8.78 -6.92
N ALA A 39 18.96 9.28 -7.84
CA ALA A 39 20.13 10.11 -7.53
C ALA A 39 19.74 11.33 -6.67
N ARG A 40 20.57 11.63 -5.67
CA ARG A 40 20.43 12.83 -4.82
C ARG A 40 21.70 13.67 -4.86
N ALA A 41 21.54 14.99 -4.82
CA ALA A 41 22.64 15.94 -4.85
C ALA A 41 22.81 16.73 -3.54
N GLU A 42 21.78 16.76 -2.70
CA GLU A 42 21.73 17.55 -1.48
C GLU A 42 20.97 16.81 -0.36
N PRO A 43 21.13 17.25 0.91
CA PRO A 43 20.35 16.73 2.01
C PRO A 43 18.86 17.00 1.79
N GLY A 44 18.02 16.21 2.47
CA GLY A 44 16.59 16.42 2.40
C GLY A 44 16.14 17.69 3.12
N ARG A 45 14.83 17.90 3.21
CA ARG A 45 14.26 19.18 3.66
C ARG A 45 14.40 19.36 5.17
N LEU A 46 15.03 20.46 5.61
CA LEU A 46 15.05 20.90 7.01
C LEU A 46 14.05 22.04 7.22
N MET A 47 13.19 21.92 8.23
CA MET A 47 12.21 22.93 8.60
C MET A 47 12.59 23.59 9.93
N ILE A 48 12.77 24.91 9.92
CA ILE A 48 13.00 25.72 11.11
C ILE A 48 12.09 26.94 11.05
N ALA A 49 11.32 27.19 12.11
CA ALA A 49 10.37 28.31 12.19
C ALA A 49 9.45 28.39 10.96
N ARG A 50 8.82 27.26 10.61
CA ARG A 50 7.89 27.05 9.50
C ARG A 50 8.42 27.39 8.12
N SER A 51 9.74 27.45 7.99
CA SER A 51 10.40 27.81 6.74
C SER A 51 11.36 26.70 6.32
N PRO A 52 11.26 26.20 5.06
CA PRO A 52 12.25 25.29 4.53
C PRO A 52 13.61 25.99 4.46
N GLN A 53 14.63 25.33 4.95
CA GLN A 53 16.00 25.81 4.95
C GLN A 53 16.71 25.36 3.67
N ARG A 54 17.60 26.21 3.17
CA ARG A 54 18.45 25.89 2.02
C ARG A 54 19.81 25.41 2.50
N TRP A 55 20.32 24.35 1.89
CA TRP A 55 21.67 23.83 2.15
C TRP A 55 22.72 24.51 1.28
N GLU A 56 23.87 24.78 1.87
CA GLU A 56 25.09 25.22 1.20
C GLU A 56 26.17 24.15 1.40
N PHE A 57 26.68 23.62 0.31
CA PHE A 57 27.72 22.60 0.33
C PHE A 57 29.06 23.21 0.80
N ALA A 58 29.62 22.64 1.87
CA ALA A 58 30.86 23.11 2.49
C ALA A 58 32.09 22.30 2.04
N GLY A 59 31.90 21.04 1.66
CA GLY A 59 32.98 20.22 1.13
C GLY A 59 32.71 18.71 1.22
N LEU A 60 33.55 17.95 0.52
CA LEU A 60 33.57 16.49 0.52
C LEU A 60 34.99 16.02 0.83
N VAL A 61 35.11 15.14 1.82
CA VAL A 61 36.33 14.41 2.17
C VAL A 61 36.14 12.96 1.75
N THR A 62 37.18 12.36 1.18
CA THR A 62 37.10 11.00 0.62
C THR A 62 38.31 10.20 1.07
N ASP A 63 38.08 8.94 1.43
CA ASP A 63 39.08 7.92 1.70
C ASP A 63 38.78 6.68 0.83
N VAL A 64 39.57 5.62 0.96
CA VAL A 64 39.48 4.38 0.17
C VAL A 64 38.13 3.69 0.32
N ASP A 65 37.52 3.74 1.51
CA ASP A 65 36.28 3.06 1.87
C ASP A 65 35.26 3.99 2.53
N GLU A 66 35.47 5.31 2.43
CA GLU A 66 34.66 6.29 3.13
C GLU A 66 34.48 7.59 2.34
N THR A 67 33.30 8.19 2.45
CA THR A 67 33.05 9.58 2.04
C THR A 67 32.39 10.34 3.17
N GLU A 68 32.75 11.61 3.37
CA GLU A 68 32.10 12.53 4.31
C GLU A 68 31.85 13.87 3.62
N ALA A 69 30.59 14.22 3.40
CA ALA A 69 30.19 15.53 2.92
C ALA A 69 29.59 16.38 4.03
N ARG A 70 29.89 17.68 3.98
CA ARG A 70 29.43 18.67 4.95
C ARG A 70 28.64 19.75 4.24
N TYR A 71 27.58 20.18 4.89
CA TYR A 71 26.67 21.21 4.47
C TYR A 71 26.40 22.16 5.64
N ALA A 72 26.06 23.40 5.33
CA ALA A 72 25.60 24.39 6.28
C ALA A 72 24.25 24.95 5.84
N VAL A 73 23.44 25.47 6.76
CA VAL A 73 22.23 26.19 6.39
C VAL A 73 22.59 27.58 5.86
N ALA A 74 22.05 27.94 4.69
CA ALA A 74 22.25 29.25 4.08
C ALA A 74 21.82 30.38 5.04
N GLY A 75 22.73 31.30 5.33
CA GLY A 75 22.50 32.39 6.28
C GLY A 75 22.45 31.98 7.77
N ARG A 76 22.68 30.70 8.08
CA ARG A 76 22.81 30.13 9.44
C ARG A 76 23.91 29.07 9.49
N PRO A 77 25.18 29.42 9.24
CA PRO A 77 26.28 28.46 9.17
C PRO A 77 26.50 27.68 10.47
N GLU A 78 25.96 28.16 11.58
CA GLU A 78 25.94 27.48 12.87
C GLU A 78 25.07 26.21 12.93
N ILE A 79 24.34 25.90 11.85
CA ILE A 79 23.61 24.64 11.68
C ILE A 79 24.29 23.85 10.58
N GLU A 80 24.99 22.80 10.99
CA GLU A 80 25.78 21.96 10.09
C GLU A 80 25.10 20.63 9.88
N TYR A 81 25.10 20.13 8.64
CA TYR A 81 24.70 18.80 8.28
C TYR A 81 25.90 18.02 7.75
N THR A 82 26.06 16.78 8.19
CA THR A 82 27.09 15.87 7.69
C THR A 82 26.43 14.57 7.24
N ILE A 83 26.79 14.11 6.04
CA ILE A 83 26.53 12.75 5.59
C ILE A 83 27.85 12.01 5.45
N ARG A 84 27.95 10.85 6.08
CA ARG A 84 29.11 9.96 5.98
C ARG A 84 28.65 8.60 5.46
N ASN A 85 29.30 8.10 4.42
CA ASN A 85 29.13 6.74 3.94
C ASN A 85 30.40 5.96 4.23
N THR A 86 30.28 4.82 4.90
CA THR A 86 31.39 3.89 5.14
C THR A 86 31.05 2.57 4.47
N PHE A 87 32.03 1.97 3.80
CA PHE A 87 31.87 0.79 2.95
C PHE A 87 32.73 -0.41 3.41
N ALA A 88 33.34 -0.32 4.59
CA ALA A 88 34.09 -1.39 5.22
C ALA A 88 33.16 -2.54 5.67
N GLY A 89 32.98 -3.53 4.79
CA GLY A 89 32.21 -4.76 5.03
C GLY A 89 30.70 -4.60 4.81
N ASN A 90 30.09 -3.50 5.25
CA ASN A 90 28.70 -3.13 4.94
C ASN A 90 28.62 -1.67 4.55
N TRP A 91 27.55 -1.27 3.85
CA TRP A 91 27.26 0.15 3.65
C TRP A 91 26.58 0.71 4.91
N LEU A 92 27.30 1.58 5.62
CA LEU A 92 26.75 2.40 6.69
C LEU A 92 26.60 3.82 6.21
N GLN A 93 25.40 4.39 6.33
CA GLN A 93 25.13 5.78 6.00
C GLN A 93 24.70 6.53 7.25
N ARG A 94 25.48 7.53 7.64
CA ARG A 94 25.26 8.32 8.85
C ARG A 94 24.94 9.76 8.48
N HIS A 95 23.76 10.22 8.87
CA HIS A 95 23.33 11.61 8.81
C HIS A 95 23.48 12.26 10.19
N MET A 96 24.00 13.49 10.23
CA MET A 96 24.18 14.24 11.46
C MET A 96 23.79 15.69 11.25
N VAL A 97 22.95 16.23 12.12
CA VAL A 97 22.71 17.68 12.22
C VAL A 97 23.32 18.16 13.53
N LEU A 98 24.18 19.17 13.47
CA LEU A 98 24.90 19.75 14.60
C LEU A 98 24.51 21.22 14.77
N ASN A 99 24.18 21.62 16.00
CA ASN A 99 24.01 23.01 16.38
C ASN A 99 25.31 23.53 17.02
N THR A 100 26.09 24.32 16.27
CA THR A 100 27.32 24.97 16.77
C THR A 100 27.06 26.37 17.33
N SER A 101 25.80 26.82 17.33
CA SER A 101 25.40 28.12 17.89
C SER A 101 25.45 28.12 19.42
N SER A 102 25.32 29.31 20.01
CA SER A 102 25.19 29.51 21.45
C SER A 102 23.75 29.37 21.96
N ALA A 103 22.76 29.18 21.08
CA ALA A 103 21.34 29.11 21.43
C ALA A 103 20.71 27.77 21.04
N ALA A 104 19.64 27.37 21.72
CA ALA A 104 18.86 26.20 21.31
C ALA A 104 18.11 26.51 20.01
N ILE A 105 18.00 25.51 19.13
CA ILE A 105 17.30 25.63 17.85
C ILE A 105 16.13 24.66 17.86
N THR A 106 14.95 25.16 17.53
CA THR A 106 13.78 24.30 17.31
C THR A 106 13.78 23.87 15.84
N ILE A 107 14.02 22.58 15.62
CA ILE A 107 13.82 21.93 14.34
C ILE A 107 12.37 21.45 14.35
N GLU A 108 11.57 21.93 13.40
CA GLU A 108 10.19 21.45 13.26
C GLU A 108 10.16 20.09 12.60
N ASP A 109 11.07 19.87 11.65
CA ASP A 109 11.23 18.59 10.99
C ASP A 109 12.53 18.51 10.18
N LEU A 110 13.06 17.30 10.01
CA LEU A 110 14.05 16.94 9.01
C LEU A 110 13.49 15.78 8.20
N VAL A 111 13.28 16.00 6.91
CA VAL A 111 12.85 14.99 5.95
C VAL A 111 14.08 14.38 5.31
N LEU A 112 14.25 13.06 5.44
CA LEU A 112 15.25 12.30 4.69
C LEU A 112 14.58 11.65 3.48
N ASP A 113 14.80 12.22 2.30
CA ASP A 113 14.17 11.69 1.09
C ASP A 113 14.63 10.26 0.79
N LEU A 114 13.68 9.39 0.49
CA LEU A 114 13.91 8.04 0.03
C LEU A 114 12.99 7.78 -1.15
N GLN A 115 13.54 7.93 -2.36
CA GLN A 115 12.79 7.75 -3.60
C GLN A 115 13.34 6.54 -4.37
N PRO A 116 12.53 5.51 -4.59
CA PRO A 116 12.86 4.44 -5.53
C PRO A 116 13.14 5.02 -6.92
N ALA A 117 14.04 4.39 -7.67
CA ALA A 117 14.24 4.73 -9.07
C ALA A 117 13.04 4.29 -9.93
N ALA A 118 13.01 4.74 -11.19
CA ALA A 118 11.98 4.29 -12.13
C ALA A 118 12.03 2.76 -12.32
N GLY A 119 10.86 2.10 -12.25
CA GLY A 119 10.76 0.63 -12.32
C GLY A 119 11.04 -0.09 -10.99
N TYR A 120 11.19 0.66 -9.89
CA TYR A 120 11.35 0.13 -8.55
C TYR A 120 10.21 0.57 -7.64
N VAL A 121 9.88 -0.30 -6.68
CA VAL A 121 8.89 -0.05 -5.63
C VAL A 121 9.58 0.01 -4.29
N GLY A 122 9.19 0.97 -3.46
CA GLY A 122 9.74 1.18 -2.13
C GLY A 122 8.72 0.93 -1.05
N TRP A 123 9.16 0.39 0.07
CA TRP A 123 8.37 0.11 1.27
C TRP A 123 9.13 0.60 2.49
N ALA A 124 8.43 1.20 3.44
CA ALA A 124 9.03 1.81 4.61
C ALA A 124 8.16 1.59 5.84
N TRP A 125 8.86 1.31 6.94
CA TRP A 125 8.33 1.17 8.27
C TRP A 125 8.99 2.19 9.17
N ALA A 126 8.19 3.09 9.71
CA ALA A 126 8.61 4.10 10.68
C ALA A 126 8.01 3.73 12.03
N ALA A 127 8.69 2.85 12.76
CA ALA A 127 8.42 2.67 14.17
C ALA A 127 9.60 3.17 15.02
N PRO A 128 9.34 3.55 16.27
CA PRO A 128 10.27 4.37 17.03
C PRO A 128 11.55 3.66 17.49
N THR A 129 11.48 2.36 17.66
CA THR A 129 12.60 1.47 18.00
C THR A 129 13.08 0.68 16.78
N GLU A 130 12.25 0.56 15.75
CA GLU A 130 12.47 -0.25 14.57
C GLU A 130 12.07 0.55 13.32
N THR A 131 13.04 1.22 12.70
CA THR A 131 12.81 1.89 11.43
C THR A 131 13.55 1.16 10.34
N SER A 132 12.88 0.93 9.23
CA SER A 132 13.47 0.23 8.10
C SER A 132 12.80 0.61 6.78
N TRP A 133 13.47 0.32 5.69
CA TRP A 133 12.91 0.42 4.37
C TRP A 133 13.46 -0.68 3.46
N ALA A 134 12.75 -0.94 2.38
CA ALA A 134 13.14 -1.85 1.33
C ALA A 134 12.79 -1.27 -0.03
N VAL A 135 13.61 -1.52 -1.03
CA VAL A 135 13.38 -1.16 -2.43
C VAL A 135 13.70 -2.36 -3.30
N GLN A 136 12.77 -2.73 -4.18
CA GLN A 136 12.90 -3.87 -5.09
C GLN A 136 12.38 -3.54 -6.48
N PRO A 137 12.77 -4.30 -7.51
CA PRO A 137 12.18 -4.17 -8.84
C PRO A 137 10.66 -4.35 -8.78
N ALA A 138 9.93 -3.54 -9.55
CA ALA A 138 8.47 -3.62 -9.61
C ALA A 138 7.95 -4.94 -10.20
N ASP A 139 8.80 -5.70 -10.90
CA ASP A 139 8.49 -7.05 -11.40
C ASP A 139 8.56 -8.14 -10.30
N GLY A 140 9.01 -7.81 -9.09
CA GLY A 140 9.12 -8.73 -7.96
C GLY A 140 10.21 -9.80 -8.10
N THR A 141 11.12 -9.68 -9.07
CA THR A 141 12.17 -10.69 -9.31
C THR A 141 13.36 -10.59 -8.37
N GLY A 142 13.44 -9.54 -7.55
CA GLY A 142 14.60 -9.24 -6.70
C GLY A 142 15.85 -8.86 -7.49
N PRO A 143 16.99 -8.60 -6.82
CA PRO A 143 17.15 -8.61 -5.36
C PRO A 143 16.53 -7.36 -4.70
N VAL A 144 16.54 -7.32 -3.37
CA VAL A 144 15.95 -6.24 -2.55
C VAL A 144 17.07 -5.44 -1.88
N LEU A 145 17.07 -4.12 -2.05
CA LEU A 145 17.88 -3.19 -1.26
C LEU A 145 17.14 -2.86 0.02
N SER A 146 17.73 -3.11 1.19
CA SER A 146 17.12 -2.81 2.49
C SER A 146 17.99 -1.89 3.32
N GLY A 147 17.36 -0.98 4.07
CA GLY A 147 17.99 -0.16 5.08
C GLY A 147 17.37 -0.34 6.45
N GLU A 148 18.20 -0.50 7.48
CA GLU A 148 17.82 -0.63 8.89
C GLU A 148 18.39 0.55 9.69
N LEU A 149 17.55 1.25 10.47
CA LEU A 149 18.01 2.33 11.33
C LEU A 149 18.66 1.75 12.59
N THR A 150 19.99 1.83 12.65
CA THR A 150 20.79 1.32 13.77
C THR A 150 21.01 2.35 14.88
N GLN A 151 20.84 3.64 14.58
CA GLN A 151 20.95 4.73 15.55
C GLN A 151 20.02 5.87 15.16
N GLY A 152 19.38 6.48 16.16
CA GLY A 152 18.46 7.60 15.97
C GLY A 152 17.01 7.18 16.05
N THR A 153 16.11 8.09 15.68
CA THR A 153 14.66 7.85 15.66
C THR A 153 14.05 8.64 14.51
N VAL A 154 13.00 8.10 13.91
CA VAL A 154 12.11 8.81 12.99
C VAL A 154 10.72 8.77 13.59
N SER A 155 9.99 9.87 13.47
CA SER A 155 8.64 9.99 14.03
C SER A 155 7.58 9.48 13.06
N ASN A 156 7.83 9.59 11.75
CA ASN A 156 6.86 9.22 10.72
C ASN A 156 7.56 9.00 9.37
N ARG A 157 6.77 8.56 8.39
CA ARG A 157 7.13 8.51 6.98
C ARG A 157 5.99 9.06 6.12
N ASP A 158 6.34 9.60 4.96
CA ASP A 158 5.38 10.02 3.94
C ASP A 158 5.77 9.47 2.56
N THR A 159 5.26 10.08 1.49
CA THR A 159 5.59 9.70 0.11
C THR A 159 7.01 10.10 -0.30
N ASP A 160 7.62 11.09 0.37
CA ASP A 160 8.92 11.63 0.06
C ASP A 160 10.04 10.92 0.85
N GLY A 161 9.75 10.45 2.06
CA GLY A 161 10.70 9.66 2.85
C GLY A 161 10.39 9.63 4.35
N PHE A 162 11.40 9.86 5.18
CA PHE A 162 11.31 9.78 6.64
C PHE A 162 11.35 11.14 7.32
N HIS A 163 10.49 11.33 8.30
CA HIS A 163 10.42 12.53 9.14
C HIS A 163 11.02 12.26 10.51
N THR A 164 11.87 13.15 10.99
CA THR A 164 12.35 13.07 12.37
C THR A 164 11.37 13.67 13.37
N GLY A 165 10.46 14.52 12.88
CA GLY A 165 9.51 15.24 13.71
C GLY A 165 10.15 16.39 14.48
N PRO A 166 9.33 17.09 15.29
CA PRO A 166 9.76 18.29 15.99
C PRO A 166 10.72 17.96 17.13
N MET A 167 11.80 18.72 17.24
CA MET A 167 12.78 18.59 18.30
C MET A 167 13.46 19.92 18.64
N VAL A 168 13.96 20.02 19.87
CA VAL A 168 14.83 21.11 20.29
C VAL A 168 16.26 20.60 20.32
N LEU A 169 17.14 21.22 19.55
CA LEU A 169 18.56 20.89 19.49
C LEU A 169 19.37 21.91 20.29
N PRO A 170 19.87 21.58 21.50
CA PRO A 170 20.62 22.52 22.33
C PRO A 170 21.98 22.91 21.72
N PRO A 171 22.62 23.98 22.22
CA PRO A 171 23.98 24.37 21.86
C PRO A 171 24.97 23.20 21.99
N GLY A 172 25.79 22.98 20.97
CA GLY A 172 26.81 21.93 20.94
C GLY A 172 26.27 20.50 20.90
N ARG A 173 24.95 20.32 20.66
CA ARG A 173 24.32 18.99 20.54
C ARG A 173 24.04 18.65 19.09
N ARG A 174 23.88 17.35 18.84
CA ARG A 174 23.66 16.78 17.52
C ARG A 174 22.51 15.79 17.50
N LEU A 175 21.77 15.80 16.39
CA LEU A 175 20.92 14.70 15.94
C LEU A 175 21.79 13.75 15.10
N VAL A 176 21.63 12.44 15.29
CA VAL A 176 22.33 11.41 14.50
C VAL A 176 21.33 10.35 14.07
N LEU A 177 21.32 10.05 12.78
CA LEU A 177 20.58 8.95 12.17
C LEU A 177 21.59 8.07 11.44
N GLN A 178 21.62 6.76 11.71
CA GLN A 178 22.56 5.85 11.06
C GLN A 178 21.85 4.62 10.50
N TRP A 179 21.95 4.46 9.19
CA TRP A 179 21.41 3.35 8.44
C TRP A 179 22.48 2.30 8.16
N ARG A 180 22.12 1.04 8.36
CA ARG A 180 22.81 -0.10 7.77
C ARG A 180 22.07 -0.49 6.52
N ILE A 181 22.74 -0.45 5.37
CA ILE A 181 22.14 -0.73 4.07
C ILE A 181 22.80 -1.98 3.49
N MET A 182 21.97 -2.87 2.98
CA MET A 182 22.39 -4.17 2.44
C MET A 182 21.48 -4.62 1.30
N VAL A 183 22.02 -5.50 0.45
CA VAL A 183 21.23 -6.21 -0.56
C VAL A 183 20.94 -7.60 -0.02
N VAL A 184 19.70 -8.03 -0.16
CA VAL A 184 19.26 -9.39 0.15
C VAL A 184 18.55 -9.98 -1.06
N ASP A 185 18.58 -11.30 -1.20
CA ASP A 185 18.01 -11.97 -2.38
C ASP A 185 16.49 -11.83 -2.46
N GLN A 186 15.81 -11.88 -1.30
CA GLN A 186 14.34 -11.95 -1.21
C GLN A 186 13.81 -11.20 0.01
N ALA A 187 12.53 -10.81 -0.07
CA ALA A 187 11.81 -10.05 0.96
C ALA A 187 11.86 -10.66 2.39
N PRO A 188 11.75 -12.00 2.59
CA PRO A 188 11.74 -12.59 3.94
C PRO A 188 12.99 -12.28 4.76
N ALA A 189 14.13 -12.10 4.09
CA ALA A 189 15.39 -11.77 4.74
C ALA A 189 15.39 -10.36 5.36
N VAL A 190 14.48 -9.47 4.93
CA VAL A 190 14.33 -8.09 5.45
C VAL A 190 13.59 -8.06 6.80
N VAL A 191 12.68 -9.00 7.05
CA VAL A 191 11.76 -8.96 8.20
C VAL A 191 12.16 -9.87 9.36
N ALA A 192 13.07 -10.82 9.16
CA ALA A 192 13.44 -11.86 10.13
C ALA A 192 14.11 -11.38 11.46
N ARG A 193 14.21 -10.06 11.72
CA ARG A 193 14.94 -9.49 12.87
C ARG A 193 14.14 -8.47 13.69
N ARG A 194 12.82 -8.46 13.56
CA ARG A 194 11.95 -7.45 14.18
C ARG A 194 11.34 -7.95 15.48
N THR A 195 11.20 -7.04 16.44
CA THR A 195 10.41 -7.20 17.67
C THR A 195 9.00 -6.64 17.53
N LEU A 196 8.75 -5.80 16.53
CA LEU A 196 7.41 -5.27 16.22
C LEU A 196 6.88 -5.87 14.92
N SER A 197 5.61 -6.30 14.96
CA SER A 197 4.90 -6.68 13.74
C SER A 197 4.73 -5.45 12.83
N PRO A 198 5.13 -5.53 11.55
CA PRO A 198 4.92 -4.46 10.59
C PRO A 198 3.44 -4.37 10.13
N THR A 199 2.59 -5.31 10.54
CA THR A 199 1.16 -5.33 10.19
C THR A 199 0.37 -4.57 11.26
N THR A 200 -0.04 -3.35 10.94
CA THR A 200 -0.78 -2.47 11.85
C THR A 200 -2.28 -2.39 11.59
N GLU A 201 -2.77 -3.02 10.53
CA GLU A 201 -4.20 -3.05 10.20
C GLU A 201 -4.76 -4.45 10.45
N LEU A 202 -5.40 -4.60 11.61
CA LEU A 202 -5.87 -5.85 12.17
C LEU A 202 -7.40 -5.95 12.11
N PRO A 203 -7.99 -7.13 11.95
CA PRO A 203 -9.42 -7.37 12.21
C PRO A 203 -9.80 -7.09 13.68
N PRO A 204 -11.10 -6.92 14.00
CA PRO A 204 -11.53 -6.68 15.37
C PRO A 204 -11.20 -7.88 16.26
N ASN A 205 -10.76 -7.61 17.48
CA ASN A 205 -10.27 -8.60 18.47
C ASN A 205 -8.97 -9.32 18.11
N GLU A 206 -8.35 -9.03 16.96
CA GLU A 206 -7.04 -9.60 16.65
C GLU A 206 -5.94 -8.90 17.47
N PRO A 207 -5.04 -9.65 18.13
CA PRO A 207 -4.00 -9.07 18.97
C PRO A 207 -2.89 -8.42 18.15
N TYR A 208 -2.42 -7.26 18.65
CA TYR A 208 -1.13 -6.70 18.28
C TYR A 208 -0.12 -7.04 19.38
N GLU A 209 0.89 -7.83 19.02
CA GLU A 209 1.92 -8.31 19.95
C GLU A 209 3.17 -7.43 19.88
N ILE A 210 3.69 -7.07 21.06
CA ILE A 210 4.92 -6.31 21.24
C ILE A 210 5.90 -7.20 22.00
N ASP A 211 6.84 -7.78 21.26
CA ASP A 211 7.82 -8.75 21.75
C ASP A 211 9.11 -8.06 22.23
N ASP A 212 8.97 -7.11 23.16
CA ASP A 212 10.09 -6.40 23.77
C ASP A 212 9.85 -6.21 25.29
N PRO A 213 10.55 -6.98 26.15
CA PRO A 213 10.37 -6.90 27.60
C PRO A 213 10.89 -5.58 28.20
N ASP A 214 11.70 -4.82 27.46
CA ASP A 214 12.30 -3.56 27.91
C ASP A 214 11.47 -2.32 27.49
N VAL A 215 10.30 -2.54 26.86
CA VAL A 215 9.37 -1.48 26.43
C VAL A 215 8.14 -1.47 27.33
N ALA A 216 7.80 -0.32 27.92
CA ALA A 216 6.51 -0.14 28.58
C ALA A 216 5.47 0.33 27.55
N VAL A 217 4.33 -0.37 27.47
CA VAL A 217 3.22 -0.06 26.57
C VAL A 217 2.12 0.66 27.34
N LEU A 218 1.67 1.80 26.82
CA LEU A 218 0.55 2.55 27.34
C LEU A 218 -0.52 2.67 26.26
N VAL A 219 -1.75 2.38 26.64
CA VAL A 219 -2.93 2.43 25.77
C VAL A 219 -4.07 3.13 26.49
N GLU A 220 -4.98 3.73 25.71
CA GLU A 220 -6.20 4.39 26.21
C GLU A 220 -7.45 3.60 25.77
N ASP A 221 -8.58 3.79 26.46
CA ASP A 221 -9.87 3.21 26.05
C ASP A 221 -10.18 3.58 24.59
N PRO A 222 -10.59 2.63 23.72
CA PRO A 222 -11.11 1.29 24.00
C PRO A 222 -10.08 0.14 23.96
N LEU A 223 -8.79 0.44 23.93
CA LEU A 223 -7.75 -0.59 23.87
C LEU A 223 -7.63 -1.34 25.21
N SER A 224 -7.50 -2.66 25.12
CA SER A 224 -7.17 -3.53 26.25
C SER A 224 -5.73 -3.99 26.15
N LEU A 225 -4.96 -3.86 27.24
CA LEU A 225 -3.59 -4.33 27.36
C LEU A 225 -3.53 -5.52 28.30
N SER A 226 -2.88 -6.60 27.85
CA SER A 226 -2.56 -7.76 28.67
C SER A 226 -1.09 -8.14 28.48
N THR A 227 -0.57 -8.97 29.37
CA THR A 227 0.80 -9.48 29.31
C THR A 227 0.74 -10.99 29.16
N ASP A 228 1.40 -11.52 28.13
CA ASP A 228 1.58 -12.95 27.91
C ASP A 228 3.09 -13.28 27.87
N GLY A 229 3.59 -13.93 28.91
CA GLY A 229 5.02 -14.19 29.07
C GLY A 229 5.85 -12.89 29.08
N ASN A 230 6.71 -12.73 28.07
CA ASN A 230 7.56 -11.55 27.88
C ASN A 230 6.96 -10.53 26.88
N SER A 231 5.78 -10.81 26.35
CA SER A 231 5.13 -10.03 25.31
C SER A 231 3.97 -9.22 25.89
N GLN A 232 3.78 -8.02 25.36
CA GLN A 232 2.62 -7.19 25.66
C GLN A 232 1.62 -7.29 24.50
N VAL A 233 0.37 -7.56 24.82
CA VAL A 233 -0.68 -7.85 23.85
C VAL A 233 -1.76 -6.78 23.93
N VAL A 234 -1.96 -6.06 22.83
CA VAL A 234 -2.97 -5.00 22.70
C VAL A 234 -4.10 -5.48 21.82
N ILE A 235 -5.35 -5.31 22.25
CA ILE A 235 -6.55 -5.74 21.51
C ILE A 235 -7.60 -4.63 21.55
N SER A 236 -8.34 -4.45 20.44
CA SER A 236 -9.58 -3.68 20.41
C SER A 236 -10.72 -4.50 19.81
N ALA A 237 -11.87 -4.50 20.48
CA ALA A 237 -13.13 -4.98 19.90
C ALA A 237 -13.83 -3.92 19.04
N ARG A 238 -13.49 -2.64 19.26
CA ARG A 238 -14.10 -1.51 18.53
C ARG A 238 -13.22 -1.15 17.33
N PRO A 239 -13.79 -1.07 16.12
CA PRO A 239 -13.06 -0.57 14.98
C PRO A 239 -12.60 0.87 15.17
N GLY A 240 -11.38 1.17 14.73
CA GLY A 240 -10.79 2.50 14.82
C GLY A 240 -9.27 2.47 14.64
N ARG A 241 -8.68 3.65 14.43
CA ARG A 241 -7.23 3.86 14.50
C ARG A 241 -6.88 4.43 15.86
N TYR A 242 -5.99 3.74 16.58
CA TYR A 242 -5.61 4.08 17.94
C TYR A 242 -4.09 4.19 18.08
N PRO A 243 -3.62 5.19 18.83
CA PRO A 243 -2.23 5.27 19.21
C PRO A 243 -1.88 4.34 20.36
N ILE A 244 -0.73 3.70 20.23
CA ILE A 244 -0.06 2.94 21.27
C ILE A 244 1.21 3.69 21.63
N GLU A 245 1.33 4.13 22.88
CA GLU A 245 2.54 4.80 23.35
C GLU A 245 3.55 3.76 23.86
N LEU A 246 4.77 3.81 23.32
CA LEU A 246 5.87 2.93 23.67
C LEU A 246 6.95 3.75 24.40
N ARG A 247 7.28 3.36 25.64
CA ARG A 247 8.34 3.97 26.44
C ARG A 247 9.48 2.98 26.63
N SER A 248 10.66 3.32 26.12
CA SER A 248 11.86 2.48 26.26
C SER A 248 13.06 3.32 26.71
N ALA A 249 14.22 2.67 26.89
CA ALA A 249 15.48 3.36 27.10
C ALA A 249 15.86 4.33 25.95
N ARG A 250 15.26 4.16 24.76
CA ARG A 250 15.45 5.05 23.60
C ARG A 250 14.55 6.29 23.62
N GLY A 251 13.56 6.34 24.51
CA GLY A 251 12.62 7.45 24.67
C GLY A 251 11.15 7.02 24.62
N THR A 252 10.27 8.02 24.62
CA THR A 252 8.82 7.85 24.43
C THR A 252 8.46 8.03 22.98
N SER A 253 7.52 7.23 22.50
CA SER A 253 7.17 7.18 21.10
C SER A 253 5.76 6.63 20.85
N ARG A 254 5.27 6.76 19.62
CA ARG A 254 3.88 6.46 19.27
C ARG A 254 3.81 5.57 18.03
N LEU A 255 3.07 4.49 18.15
CA LEU A 255 2.75 3.55 17.08
C LEU A 255 1.24 3.66 16.81
N GLU A 256 0.83 3.82 15.56
CA GLU A 256 -0.58 3.82 15.19
C GLU A 256 -0.99 2.41 14.74
N VAL A 257 -2.02 1.85 15.38
CA VAL A 257 -2.60 0.55 15.02
C VAL A 257 -4.08 0.73 14.74
N SER A 258 -4.57 0.12 13.67
CA SER A 258 -5.96 0.18 13.24
C SER A 258 -6.63 -1.18 13.39
N TRP A 259 -7.76 -1.23 14.09
CA TRP A 259 -8.67 -2.37 14.07
C TRP A 259 -9.77 -2.07 13.05
N VAL A 260 -9.78 -2.80 11.94
CA VAL A 260 -10.62 -2.59 10.77
C VAL A 260 -11.93 -3.38 10.94
N PRO A 261 -13.12 -2.83 10.64
CA PRO A 261 -14.35 -3.60 10.74
C PRO A 261 -14.32 -4.82 9.80
N SER A 262 -15.07 -5.88 10.16
CA SER A 262 -15.30 -6.97 9.21
C SER A 262 -16.02 -6.44 7.97
N THR A 263 -15.84 -7.07 6.82
CA THR A 263 -16.53 -6.62 5.60
C THR A 263 -18.04 -6.65 5.76
N ASP A 264 -18.63 -7.60 6.49
CA ASP A 264 -20.10 -7.64 6.70
C ASP A 264 -20.60 -6.49 7.58
N ASP A 265 -19.86 -6.16 8.64
CA ASP A 265 -20.18 -5.03 9.50
C ASP A 265 -20.02 -3.72 8.74
N LEU A 266 -18.93 -3.59 7.97
CA LEU A 266 -18.66 -2.45 7.10
C LEU A 266 -19.80 -2.21 6.10
N LEU A 267 -20.23 -3.26 5.39
CA LEU A 267 -21.31 -3.18 4.40
C LEU A 267 -22.66 -2.82 5.06
N THR A 268 -22.92 -3.35 6.25
CA THR A 268 -24.15 -3.03 7.01
C THR A 268 -24.15 -1.57 7.46
N ASP A 269 -23.07 -1.10 8.07
CA ASP A 269 -22.95 0.24 8.62
C ASP A 269 -23.00 1.31 7.52
N ILE A 270 -22.21 1.13 6.45
CA ILE A 270 -22.18 2.06 5.32
C ILE A 270 -23.50 2.01 4.53
N GLY A 271 -24.07 0.81 4.34
CA GLY A 271 -25.37 0.64 3.67
C GLY A 271 -26.47 1.43 4.36
N GLY A 272 -26.52 1.40 5.70
CA GLY A 272 -27.43 2.24 6.49
C GLY A 272 -27.21 3.74 6.27
N GLY A 273 -25.93 4.16 6.17
CA GLY A 273 -25.57 5.54 5.84
C GLY A 273 -26.09 5.99 4.47
N TRP A 274 -25.93 5.16 3.43
CA TRP A 274 -26.42 5.49 2.09
C TRP A 274 -27.94 5.60 1.99
N LEU A 275 -28.68 4.76 2.74
CA LEU A 275 -30.14 4.85 2.80
C LEU A 275 -30.64 6.12 3.52
N GLN A 276 -29.84 6.66 4.44
CA GLN A 276 -30.13 7.91 5.15
C GLN A 276 -29.65 9.16 4.40
N GLY A 277 -28.85 9.00 3.35
CA GLY A 277 -28.25 10.07 2.56
C GLY A 277 -29.22 10.75 1.59
N ASP A 278 -28.70 11.14 0.43
CA ASP A 278 -29.45 11.86 -0.59
C ASP A 278 -30.67 11.07 -1.08
N ARG A 279 -31.78 11.78 -1.34
CA ARG A 279 -33.05 11.18 -1.77
C ARG A 279 -33.57 11.80 -3.06
N SER A 280 -34.26 10.98 -3.84
CA SER A 280 -35.01 11.42 -5.02
C SER A 280 -36.22 12.28 -4.62
N ALA A 281 -36.86 12.95 -5.59
CA ALA A 281 -38.10 13.69 -5.37
C ALA A 281 -39.25 12.81 -4.84
N ALA A 282 -39.19 11.49 -5.07
CA ALA A 282 -40.16 10.51 -4.55
C ALA A 282 -39.80 9.98 -3.16
N GLY A 283 -38.71 10.45 -2.55
CA GLY A 283 -38.27 10.02 -1.21
C GLY A 283 -37.40 8.76 -1.19
N VAL A 284 -37.12 8.14 -2.34
CA VAL A 284 -36.25 6.95 -2.46
C VAL A 284 -34.77 7.36 -2.37
N ALA A 285 -33.96 6.63 -1.60
CA ALA A 285 -32.53 6.88 -1.44
C ALA A 285 -31.75 6.78 -2.77
N LEU A 286 -30.76 7.65 -2.93
CA LEU A 286 -29.87 7.74 -4.08
C LEU A 286 -28.53 7.12 -3.74
N LEU A 287 -28.25 5.96 -4.32
CA LEU A 287 -26.96 5.29 -4.14
C LEU A 287 -25.86 6.04 -4.92
N PRO A 288 -24.68 6.28 -4.29
CA PRO A 288 -23.62 7.09 -4.89
C PRO A 288 -22.96 6.42 -6.11
N GLY A 289 -23.04 5.10 -6.23
CA GLY A 289 -22.55 4.38 -7.41
C GLY A 289 -22.83 2.88 -7.38
N ALA A 290 -22.33 2.16 -8.38
CA ALA A 290 -22.54 0.73 -8.52
C ALA A 290 -21.89 -0.10 -7.43
N GLY A 291 -20.73 0.35 -6.90
CA GLY A 291 -20.10 -0.32 -5.78
C GLY A 291 -20.95 -0.23 -4.51
N ALA A 292 -21.55 0.93 -4.25
CA ALA A 292 -22.54 1.08 -3.19
C ALA A 292 -23.79 0.22 -3.38
N ALA A 293 -24.30 0.12 -4.61
CA ALA A 293 -25.41 -0.76 -4.93
C ALA A 293 -25.09 -2.25 -4.71
N LEU A 294 -23.90 -2.69 -5.12
CA LEU A 294 -23.39 -4.04 -4.83
C LEU A 294 -23.25 -4.30 -3.32
N GLY A 295 -22.67 -3.33 -2.59
CA GLY A 295 -22.52 -3.40 -1.14
C GLY A 295 -23.85 -3.52 -0.41
N LEU A 296 -24.81 -2.69 -0.79
CA LEU A 296 -26.16 -2.72 -0.26
C LEU A 296 -26.85 -4.05 -0.60
N GLN A 297 -26.76 -4.51 -1.85
CA GLN A 297 -27.33 -5.79 -2.24
C GLN A 297 -26.76 -6.94 -1.39
N GLN A 298 -25.44 -6.98 -1.17
CA GLN A 298 -24.81 -8.00 -0.36
C GLN A 298 -25.16 -7.91 1.14
N ALA A 299 -25.25 -6.71 1.71
CA ALA A 299 -25.59 -6.51 3.12
C ALA A 299 -27.01 -7.02 3.46
N PHE A 300 -27.93 -6.93 2.48
CA PHE A 300 -29.34 -7.20 2.67
C PHE A 300 -29.81 -8.55 2.09
N ILE A 301 -28.99 -9.25 1.30
CA ILE A 301 -29.21 -10.67 0.97
C ILE A 301 -29.17 -11.49 2.27
N GLY A 302 -30.32 -11.97 2.73
CA GLY A 302 -30.46 -12.84 3.91
C GLY A 302 -30.78 -12.13 5.24
N ARG A 303 -30.80 -10.79 5.29
CA ARG A 303 -31.19 -10.01 6.48
C ARG A 303 -32.51 -9.26 6.25
N LEU A 304 -33.62 -10.01 6.30
CA LEU A 304 -35.01 -9.51 6.16
C LEU A 304 -35.46 -8.74 7.41
N GLY A 305 -34.89 -7.55 7.66
CA GLY A 305 -35.30 -6.62 8.72
C GLY A 305 -36.20 -5.48 8.22
N ASP A 306 -36.58 -4.57 9.14
CA ASP A 306 -37.50 -3.43 8.91
C ASP A 306 -37.03 -2.39 7.86
N VAL A 307 -35.77 -2.47 7.41
CA VAL A 307 -35.17 -1.56 6.39
C VAL A 307 -35.21 -2.17 4.98
N GLY A 308 -35.78 -3.38 4.83
CA GLY A 308 -35.84 -4.10 3.56
C GLY A 308 -36.54 -3.31 2.45
N ASP A 309 -37.68 -2.68 2.75
CA ASP A 309 -38.46 -1.93 1.76
C ASP A 309 -37.68 -0.71 1.20
N GLU A 310 -37.00 0.05 2.07
CA GLU A 310 -36.19 1.20 1.63
C GLU A 310 -34.99 0.76 0.77
N ALA A 311 -34.35 -0.35 1.13
CA ALA A 311 -33.25 -0.92 0.36
C ALA A 311 -33.73 -1.43 -1.01
N GLU A 312 -34.86 -2.12 -1.07
CA GLU A 312 -35.46 -2.61 -2.32
C GLU A 312 -35.84 -1.47 -3.27
N ASP A 313 -36.43 -0.39 -2.75
CA ASP A 313 -36.76 0.79 -3.54
C ASP A 313 -35.49 1.46 -4.10
N ALA A 314 -34.44 1.60 -3.29
CA ALA A 314 -33.17 2.20 -3.70
C ALA A 314 -32.48 1.37 -4.80
N LEU A 315 -32.43 0.04 -4.62
CA LEU A 315 -31.88 -0.89 -5.61
C LEU A 315 -32.69 -0.88 -6.91
N SER A 316 -34.03 -0.91 -6.83
CA SER A 316 -34.92 -0.87 -7.99
C SER A 316 -34.76 0.42 -8.80
N LEU A 317 -34.65 1.57 -8.10
CA LEU A 317 -34.37 2.86 -8.73
C LEU A 317 -32.99 2.86 -9.42
N HIS A 318 -31.98 2.28 -8.79
CA HIS A 318 -30.64 2.16 -9.36
C HIS A 318 -30.64 1.29 -10.62
N THR A 319 -31.25 0.09 -10.56
CA THR A 319 -31.43 -0.82 -11.70
C THR A 319 -32.12 -0.12 -12.88
N THR A 320 -33.22 0.57 -12.63
CA THR A 320 -33.97 1.31 -13.67
C THR A 320 -33.09 2.35 -14.39
N ARG A 321 -32.23 3.05 -13.64
CA ARG A 321 -31.30 4.04 -14.23
C ARG A 321 -30.25 3.36 -15.10
N LEU A 322 -29.67 2.24 -14.65
CA LEU A 322 -28.66 1.51 -15.41
C LEU A 322 -29.22 0.91 -16.71
N LEU A 323 -30.46 0.40 -16.70
CA LEU A 323 -31.13 -0.10 -17.90
C LEU A 323 -31.29 1.00 -18.97
N ALA A 324 -31.47 2.25 -18.57
CA ALA A 324 -31.56 3.39 -19.47
C ALA A 324 -30.18 3.92 -19.95
N GLN A 325 -29.07 3.49 -19.34
CA GLN A 325 -27.74 3.98 -19.69
C GLN A 325 -27.18 3.32 -20.95
N ARG A 326 -26.46 4.12 -21.76
CA ARG A 326 -25.84 3.64 -22.99
C ARG A 326 -24.59 2.77 -22.74
N ARG A 327 -23.80 3.08 -21.73
CA ARG A 327 -22.56 2.37 -21.38
C ARG A 327 -22.62 1.97 -19.92
N LEU A 328 -22.10 0.79 -19.61
CA LEU A 328 -21.99 0.26 -18.26
C LEU A 328 -20.53 -0.02 -17.94
N SER A 329 -20.10 0.44 -16.78
CA SER A 329 -18.86 0.02 -16.12
C SER A 329 -18.91 -1.46 -15.74
N ILE A 330 -17.74 -2.02 -15.42
CA ILE A 330 -17.60 -3.42 -15.00
C ILE A 330 -18.42 -3.70 -13.72
N MET A 331 -18.41 -2.79 -12.75
CA MET A 331 -19.17 -2.94 -11.51
C MET A 331 -20.67 -2.89 -11.76
N GLU A 332 -21.15 -2.03 -12.67
CA GLU A 332 -22.57 -1.98 -13.07
C GLU A 332 -23.01 -3.27 -13.76
N GLN A 333 -22.16 -3.86 -14.59
CA GLN A 333 -22.44 -5.16 -15.23
C GLN A 333 -22.58 -6.27 -14.19
N ALA A 334 -21.67 -6.32 -13.21
CA ALA A 334 -21.74 -7.28 -12.12
C ALA A 334 -22.96 -7.09 -11.21
N PHE A 335 -23.31 -5.83 -10.92
CA PHE A 335 -24.52 -5.48 -10.17
C PHE A 335 -25.77 -6.02 -10.87
N LEU A 336 -25.94 -5.73 -12.16
CA LEU A 336 -27.11 -6.19 -12.91
C LEU A 336 -27.19 -7.73 -12.99
N ALA A 337 -26.05 -8.43 -13.09
CA ALA A 337 -26.03 -9.88 -13.04
C ALA A 337 -26.53 -10.42 -11.68
N GLN A 338 -26.08 -9.83 -10.57
CA GLN A 338 -26.52 -10.21 -9.23
C GLN A 338 -28.00 -9.84 -9.01
N GLU A 339 -28.47 -8.72 -9.57
CA GLU A 339 -29.87 -8.29 -9.51
C GLU A 339 -30.82 -9.28 -10.18
N THR A 340 -30.42 -9.90 -11.29
CA THR A 340 -31.19 -10.99 -11.90
C THR A 340 -31.29 -12.21 -10.98
N VAL A 341 -30.23 -12.57 -10.26
CA VAL A 341 -30.28 -13.67 -9.28
C VAL A 341 -31.23 -13.34 -8.13
N ARG A 342 -31.24 -12.08 -7.67
CA ARG A 342 -32.10 -11.60 -6.57
C ARG A 342 -33.58 -11.55 -6.95
N THR A 343 -33.89 -11.03 -8.13
CA THR A 343 -35.28 -10.70 -8.54
C THR A 343 -35.92 -11.74 -9.46
N GLY A 344 -35.12 -12.56 -10.13
CA GLY A 344 -35.57 -13.45 -11.21
C GLY A 344 -35.84 -12.72 -12.54
N ASP A 345 -35.69 -11.40 -12.61
CA ASP A 345 -35.84 -10.64 -13.85
C ASP A 345 -34.62 -10.80 -14.75
N ARG A 346 -34.83 -11.16 -16.02
CA ARG A 346 -33.77 -11.41 -17.00
C ARG A 346 -33.30 -10.15 -17.73
N GLU A 347 -34.08 -9.06 -17.69
CA GLU A 347 -33.71 -7.82 -18.39
C GLU A 347 -32.35 -7.25 -17.91
N PRO A 348 -32.06 -7.15 -16.59
CA PRO A 348 -30.75 -6.73 -16.09
C PRO A 348 -29.59 -7.58 -16.63
N LEU A 349 -29.72 -8.91 -16.59
CA LEU A 349 -28.71 -9.84 -17.10
C LEU A 349 -28.48 -9.67 -18.62
N GLN A 350 -29.54 -9.55 -19.42
CA GLN A 350 -29.38 -9.35 -20.86
C GLN A 350 -28.63 -8.04 -21.16
N ARG A 351 -28.89 -6.98 -20.38
CA ARG A 351 -28.17 -5.71 -20.49
C ARG A 351 -26.69 -5.86 -20.13
N ALA A 352 -26.37 -6.59 -19.07
CA ALA A 352 -25.00 -6.87 -18.63
C ALA A 352 -24.22 -7.69 -19.68
N ILE A 353 -24.82 -8.78 -20.20
CA ILE A 353 -24.24 -9.60 -21.27
C ILE A 353 -23.92 -8.74 -22.49
N THR A 354 -24.88 -7.92 -22.94
CA THR A 354 -24.68 -7.04 -24.10
C THR A 354 -23.51 -6.08 -23.89
N ALA A 355 -23.44 -5.43 -22.73
CA ALA A 355 -22.33 -4.52 -22.41
C ALA A 355 -20.97 -5.24 -22.39
N LEU A 356 -20.91 -6.45 -21.82
CA LEU A 356 -19.70 -7.26 -21.76
C LEU A 356 -19.22 -7.66 -23.16
N LEU A 357 -20.14 -8.10 -24.03
CA LEU A 357 -19.81 -8.47 -25.40
C LEU A 357 -19.29 -7.29 -26.24
N GLU A 358 -19.71 -6.06 -25.92
CA GLU A 358 -19.25 -4.82 -26.57
C GLU A 358 -17.88 -4.31 -26.09
N MET A 359 -17.30 -4.91 -25.04
CA MET A 359 -16.02 -4.47 -24.47
C MET A 359 -14.89 -4.57 -25.47
N ALA A 360 -14.12 -3.49 -25.66
CA ALA A 360 -13.05 -3.45 -26.66
C ALA A 360 -11.68 -3.92 -26.14
N ALA A 361 -11.45 -3.89 -24.83
CA ALA A 361 -10.19 -4.22 -24.20
C ALA A 361 -10.41 -4.76 -22.77
N PRO A 362 -9.45 -5.53 -22.22
CA PRO A 362 -9.43 -5.90 -20.81
C PRO A 362 -9.48 -4.66 -19.90
N GLN A 363 -10.26 -4.76 -18.83
CA GLN A 363 -10.39 -3.72 -17.80
C GLN A 363 -10.35 -4.37 -16.41
N PRO A 364 -9.99 -3.59 -15.36
CA PRO A 364 -10.05 -4.08 -13.98
C PRO A 364 -11.40 -4.72 -13.67
N GLY A 365 -11.38 -5.97 -13.17
CA GLY A 365 -12.56 -6.71 -12.71
C GLY A 365 -13.40 -7.35 -13.81
N LEU A 366 -12.98 -7.26 -15.07
CA LEU A 366 -13.77 -7.79 -16.18
C LEU A 366 -14.04 -9.29 -16.01
N GLY A 367 -13.04 -10.07 -15.60
CA GLY A 367 -13.21 -11.50 -15.38
C GLY A 367 -14.07 -11.80 -14.16
N LEU A 368 -13.93 -11.05 -13.06
CA LEU A 368 -14.80 -11.14 -11.88
C LEU A 368 -16.27 -10.88 -12.27
N ALA A 369 -16.54 -9.78 -12.98
CA ALA A 369 -17.89 -9.45 -13.45
C ALA A 369 -18.43 -10.50 -14.42
N ALA A 370 -17.60 -10.97 -15.35
CA ALA A 370 -17.99 -12.00 -16.30
C ALA A 370 -18.32 -13.33 -15.62
N THR A 371 -17.59 -13.69 -14.56
CA THR A 371 -17.88 -14.87 -13.73
C THR A 371 -19.27 -14.76 -13.12
N ARG A 372 -19.64 -13.59 -12.58
CA ARG A 372 -21.00 -13.32 -12.07
C ARG A 372 -22.06 -13.41 -13.16
N VAL A 373 -21.79 -12.83 -14.34
CA VAL A 373 -22.69 -12.93 -15.50
C VAL A 373 -22.90 -14.38 -15.91
N CYS A 374 -21.83 -15.19 -16.00
CA CYS A 374 -21.92 -16.61 -16.34
C CYS A 374 -22.72 -17.40 -15.30
N ILE A 375 -22.52 -17.15 -14.01
CA ILE A 375 -23.28 -17.81 -12.93
C ILE A 375 -24.76 -17.42 -12.99
N ALA A 376 -25.07 -16.14 -13.20
CA ALA A 376 -26.44 -15.66 -13.36
C ALA A 376 -27.11 -16.28 -14.60
N GLU A 377 -26.39 -16.37 -15.72
CA GLU A 377 -26.87 -16.99 -16.96
C GLU A 377 -27.16 -18.49 -16.77
N LEU A 378 -26.26 -19.22 -16.11
CA LEU A 378 -26.48 -20.62 -15.76
C LEU A 378 -27.67 -20.80 -14.83
N THR A 379 -27.81 -19.93 -13.82
CA THR A 379 -28.93 -19.95 -12.86
C THR A 379 -30.27 -19.70 -13.55
N ALA A 380 -30.27 -18.82 -14.55
CA ALA A 380 -31.44 -18.54 -15.38
C ALA A 380 -31.70 -19.65 -16.44
N GLY A 381 -30.82 -20.65 -16.57
CA GLY A 381 -30.92 -21.74 -17.55
C GLY A 381 -30.50 -21.36 -18.97
N GLY A 382 -29.64 -20.34 -19.11
CA GLY A 382 -29.04 -19.89 -20.37
C GLY A 382 -27.67 -20.51 -20.66
N ASP A 383 -27.00 -20.04 -21.72
CA ASP A 383 -25.69 -20.52 -22.17
C ASP A 383 -24.60 -19.47 -21.94
N PRO A 384 -23.61 -19.71 -21.04
CA PRO A 384 -22.54 -18.76 -20.77
C PRO A 384 -21.46 -18.71 -21.87
N SER A 385 -21.49 -19.60 -22.87
CA SER A 385 -20.44 -19.74 -23.88
C SER A 385 -20.07 -18.45 -24.63
N PRO A 386 -21.01 -17.57 -25.03
CA PRO A 386 -20.65 -16.31 -25.70
C PRO A 386 -19.79 -15.38 -24.83
N VAL A 387 -20.08 -15.32 -23.52
CA VAL A 387 -19.31 -14.51 -22.56
C VAL A 387 -17.92 -15.11 -22.37
N LEU A 388 -17.81 -16.43 -22.20
CA LEU A 388 -16.53 -17.12 -22.07
C LEU A 388 -15.66 -16.96 -23.32
N GLN A 389 -16.25 -17.10 -24.52
CA GLN A 389 -15.53 -16.86 -25.78
C GLN A 389 -15.00 -15.43 -25.83
N ARG A 390 -15.82 -14.44 -25.48
CA ARG A 390 -15.40 -13.04 -25.49
C ARG A 390 -14.26 -12.76 -24.52
N LEU A 391 -14.32 -13.32 -23.31
CA LEU A 391 -13.23 -13.21 -22.34
C LEU A 391 -11.93 -13.78 -22.88
N HIS A 392 -11.97 -14.94 -23.55
CA HIS A 392 -10.78 -15.55 -24.13
C HIS A 392 -10.17 -14.70 -25.25
N GLU A 393 -11.02 -14.10 -26.10
CA GLU A 393 -10.59 -13.14 -27.13
C GLU A 393 -9.90 -11.92 -26.50
N LEU A 394 -10.49 -11.34 -25.46
CA LEU A 394 -9.93 -10.18 -24.76
C LEU A 394 -8.65 -10.53 -24.01
N ALA A 395 -8.56 -11.70 -23.38
CA ALA A 395 -7.35 -12.18 -22.72
C ALA A 395 -6.17 -12.26 -23.70
N GLY A 396 -6.41 -12.67 -24.95
CA GLY A 396 -5.40 -12.66 -26.01
C GLY A 396 -4.88 -11.27 -26.40
N THR A 397 -5.59 -10.20 -26.03
CA THR A 397 -5.16 -8.81 -26.25
C THR A 397 -4.45 -8.18 -25.04
N ALA A 398 -4.45 -8.86 -23.89
CA ALA A 398 -3.71 -8.41 -22.72
C ALA A 398 -2.21 -8.54 -22.99
N GLY A 399 -1.59 -7.43 -23.38
CA GLY A 399 -0.15 -7.35 -23.63
C GLY A 399 0.68 -7.61 -22.37
N PRO A 400 2.02 -7.64 -22.52
CA PRO A 400 2.91 -7.69 -21.36
C PRO A 400 2.67 -6.47 -20.46
N THR A 401 2.84 -6.66 -19.15
CA THR A 401 2.79 -5.55 -18.19
C THR A 401 3.86 -4.52 -18.59
N PRO A 402 3.49 -3.24 -18.76
CA PRO A 402 4.44 -2.20 -19.10
C PRO A 402 5.45 -2.04 -17.96
N PRO A 403 6.73 -1.74 -18.26
CA PRO A 403 7.68 -1.43 -17.21
C PRO A 403 7.24 -0.16 -16.48
N GLY A 404 7.31 -0.18 -15.16
CA GLY A 404 6.89 0.96 -14.35
C GLY A 404 6.78 0.59 -12.88
N ALA A 405 6.31 1.54 -12.09
CA ALA A 405 5.89 1.35 -10.72
C ALA A 405 4.76 2.35 -10.43
N GLY A 406 3.80 2.02 -9.57
CA GLY A 406 2.66 2.90 -9.33
C GLY A 406 1.31 2.18 -9.36
N ASP A 407 0.27 2.97 -9.12
CA ASP A 407 -1.12 2.52 -9.23
C ASP A 407 -1.44 1.97 -10.63
N ASP A 408 -1.01 2.67 -11.69
CA ASP A 408 -1.21 2.22 -13.08
C ASP A 408 -0.51 0.88 -13.38
N HIS A 409 0.70 0.70 -12.82
CA HIS A 409 1.46 -0.55 -12.98
C HIS A 409 0.78 -1.68 -12.22
N LEU A 410 0.38 -1.46 -10.96
CA LEU A 410 -0.41 -2.41 -10.16
C LEU A 410 -1.70 -2.81 -10.89
N ARG A 411 -2.48 -1.85 -11.38
CA ARG A 411 -3.72 -2.11 -12.14
C ARG A 411 -3.43 -2.95 -13.38
N SER A 412 -2.43 -2.59 -14.18
CA SER A 412 -2.08 -3.34 -15.39
C SER A 412 -1.63 -4.77 -15.08
N ALA A 413 -0.81 -4.95 -14.05
CA ALA A 413 -0.37 -6.27 -13.60
C ALA A 413 -1.53 -7.12 -13.08
N ALA A 414 -2.44 -6.53 -12.30
CA ALA A 414 -3.61 -7.20 -11.75
C ALA A 414 -4.63 -7.59 -12.84
N VAL A 415 -4.90 -6.71 -13.83
CA VAL A 415 -5.75 -7.04 -14.99
C VAL A 415 -5.19 -8.24 -15.74
N ARG A 416 -3.88 -8.24 -16.00
CA ARG A 416 -3.24 -9.36 -16.68
C ARG A 416 -3.33 -10.64 -15.85
N LEU A 417 -3.10 -10.55 -14.54
CA LEU A 417 -3.19 -11.69 -13.64
C LEU A 417 -4.60 -12.26 -13.57
N GLU A 418 -5.61 -11.41 -13.46
CA GLU A 418 -7.03 -11.77 -13.47
C GLU A 418 -7.39 -12.54 -14.74
N MET A 419 -7.06 -11.99 -15.91
CA MET A 419 -7.42 -12.60 -17.19
C MET A 419 -6.76 -13.97 -17.38
N ILE A 420 -5.47 -14.11 -17.02
CA ILE A 420 -4.76 -15.40 -17.08
C ILE A 420 -5.38 -16.42 -16.12
N THR A 421 -5.75 -15.97 -14.92
CA THR A 421 -6.29 -16.84 -13.87
C THR A 421 -7.68 -17.37 -14.24
N ILE A 422 -8.53 -16.51 -14.81
CA ILE A 422 -9.93 -16.85 -15.14
C ILE A 422 -10.05 -17.62 -16.47
N THR A 423 -9.30 -17.22 -17.49
CA THR A 423 -9.42 -17.83 -18.83
C THR A 423 -8.38 -18.93 -19.10
N GLY A 424 -7.44 -19.11 -18.18
CA GLY A 424 -6.21 -19.86 -18.40
C GLY A 424 -5.19 -19.05 -19.22
N PRO A 425 -3.91 -19.47 -19.20
CA PRO A 425 -2.88 -18.82 -20.00
C PRO A 425 -3.16 -18.93 -21.51
N PRO A 426 -2.84 -17.88 -22.30
CA PRO A 426 -3.07 -17.88 -23.74
C PRO A 426 -2.39 -19.10 -24.40
N GLY A 427 -3.16 -19.89 -25.15
CA GLY A 427 -2.64 -21.07 -25.85
C GLY A 427 -2.55 -22.36 -25.03
N GLY A 428 -3.19 -22.43 -23.85
CA GLY A 428 -3.21 -23.65 -23.04
C GLY A 428 -1.91 -23.91 -22.26
N GLY A 429 -1.21 -22.83 -21.91
CA GLY A 429 0.02 -22.84 -21.12
C GLY A 429 -0.15 -23.40 -19.70
N LYS A 430 0.93 -23.36 -18.90
CA LYS A 430 0.93 -23.91 -17.54
C LYS A 430 0.53 -22.83 -16.53
N PRO A 431 0.01 -23.21 -15.35
CA PRO A 431 -0.20 -22.26 -14.24
C PRO A 431 1.03 -21.41 -13.88
N ALA A 432 2.24 -21.87 -14.18
CA ALA A 432 3.48 -21.10 -14.01
C ALA A 432 3.52 -19.79 -14.85
N ASP A 433 2.69 -19.65 -15.89
CA ASP A 433 2.66 -18.48 -16.76
C ASP A 433 2.04 -17.24 -16.07
N SER A 434 1.30 -17.41 -14.97
CA SER A 434 0.80 -16.30 -14.15
C SER A 434 1.82 -15.81 -13.12
N LEU A 435 2.89 -16.56 -12.85
CA LEU A 435 3.89 -16.22 -11.84
C LEU A 435 4.50 -14.82 -12.04
N PRO A 436 4.93 -14.37 -13.25
CA PRO A 436 5.50 -13.04 -13.40
C PRO A 436 4.51 -11.90 -13.07
N ALA A 437 3.23 -12.07 -13.42
CA ALA A 437 2.20 -11.08 -13.10
C ALA A 437 1.86 -11.09 -11.60
N ALA A 438 1.82 -12.27 -10.98
CA ALA A 438 1.68 -12.42 -9.52
C ALA A 438 2.82 -11.73 -8.78
N LEU A 439 4.08 -11.95 -9.18
CA LEU A 439 5.26 -11.30 -8.58
C LEU A 439 5.20 -9.78 -8.69
N ALA A 440 4.78 -9.24 -9.84
CA ALA A 440 4.63 -7.79 -10.02
C ALA A 440 3.54 -7.19 -9.10
N VAL A 441 2.38 -7.87 -8.99
CA VAL A 441 1.31 -7.48 -8.04
C VAL A 441 1.82 -7.55 -6.61
N GLY A 442 2.47 -8.65 -6.22
CA GLY A 442 3.04 -8.83 -4.90
C GLY A 442 4.09 -7.78 -4.56
N ALA A 443 4.89 -7.34 -5.53
CA ALA A 443 5.89 -6.31 -5.33
C ALA A 443 5.27 -4.94 -5.01
N GLU A 444 4.25 -4.55 -5.78
CA GLU A 444 3.48 -3.33 -5.55
C GLU A 444 2.67 -3.35 -4.25
N LEU A 445 2.29 -4.53 -3.76
CA LEU A 445 1.56 -4.73 -2.49
C LEU A 445 2.47 -5.05 -1.29
N GLY A 446 3.79 -5.09 -1.47
CA GLY A 446 4.75 -5.22 -0.37
C GLY A 446 4.83 -6.62 0.21
N ALA A 447 4.71 -7.64 -0.62
CA ALA A 447 4.80 -9.03 -0.20
C ALA A 447 6.12 -9.30 0.56
N GLY A 448 6.01 -9.58 1.86
CA GLY A 448 7.16 -9.74 2.77
C GLY A 448 7.95 -8.48 3.12
N LEU A 449 7.55 -7.33 2.59
CA LEU A 449 8.22 -6.06 2.82
C LEU A 449 7.58 -5.29 3.98
N PRO A 450 8.35 -4.40 4.63
CA PRO A 450 7.90 -3.79 5.87
C PRO A 450 7.05 -2.55 5.69
N GLY A 451 6.10 -2.38 6.61
CA GLY A 451 5.29 -1.17 6.75
C GLY A 451 4.44 -0.94 5.52
N HIS A 452 4.48 0.27 4.96
CA HIS A 452 3.73 0.57 3.76
C HIS A 452 4.56 1.17 2.64
N ARG A 453 3.93 1.27 1.47
CA ARG A 453 4.56 1.73 0.24
C ARG A 453 5.01 3.19 0.30
N LEU A 454 6.19 3.46 -0.24
CA LEU A 454 6.68 4.80 -0.57
C LEU A 454 5.98 5.25 -1.86
N GLY A 455 5.16 6.29 -1.75
CA GLY A 455 4.21 6.70 -2.78
C GLY A 455 2.82 6.07 -2.56
N ARG A 456 1.79 6.68 -3.14
CA ARG A 456 0.40 6.28 -2.92
C ARG A 456 -0.03 5.16 -3.87
N ILE A 457 -0.82 4.22 -3.34
CA ILE A 457 -1.72 3.35 -4.10
C ILE A 457 -3.13 3.78 -3.73
N GLU A 458 -4.02 3.88 -4.71
CA GLU A 458 -5.42 4.18 -4.41
C GLU A 458 -6.07 2.96 -3.74
N PRO A 459 -6.84 3.14 -2.65
CA PRO A 459 -7.48 2.03 -1.94
C PRO A 459 -8.28 1.09 -2.86
N SER A 460 -9.00 1.63 -3.86
CA SER A 460 -9.77 0.81 -4.80
C SER A 460 -8.89 -0.11 -5.66
N SER A 461 -7.71 0.35 -6.08
CA SER A 461 -6.73 -0.47 -6.81
C SER A 461 -6.15 -1.58 -5.94
N ALA A 462 -5.87 -1.27 -4.66
CA ALA A 462 -5.35 -2.24 -3.70
C ALA A 462 -6.37 -3.36 -3.42
N VAL A 463 -7.65 -3.01 -3.20
CA VAL A 463 -8.70 -4.02 -2.99
C VAL A 463 -8.94 -4.86 -4.24
N TYR A 464 -8.95 -4.24 -5.43
CA TYR A 464 -9.04 -5.00 -6.68
C TYR A 464 -7.89 -5.99 -6.82
N ALA A 465 -6.64 -5.56 -6.59
CA ALA A 465 -5.49 -6.46 -6.66
C ALA A 465 -5.56 -7.59 -5.62
N ALA A 466 -6.03 -7.30 -4.41
CA ALA A 466 -6.27 -8.32 -3.38
C ALA A 466 -7.34 -9.34 -3.81
N ALA A 467 -8.44 -8.89 -4.43
CA ALA A 467 -9.46 -9.78 -4.98
C ALA A 467 -8.88 -10.70 -6.07
N VAL A 468 -7.96 -10.20 -6.90
CA VAL A 468 -7.27 -11.02 -7.91
C VAL A 468 -6.30 -12.02 -7.28
N LEU A 469 -5.61 -11.66 -6.19
CA LEU A 469 -4.75 -12.60 -5.46
C LEU A 469 -5.54 -13.78 -4.87
N ASP A 470 -6.76 -13.54 -4.38
CA ASP A 470 -7.64 -14.58 -3.86
C ASP A 470 -8.13 -15.56 -4.96
N LEU A 471 -7.97 -15.24 -6.25
CA LEU A 471 -8.27 -16.14 -7.37
C LEU A 471 -7.12 -17.09 -7.74
N LEU A 472 -5.91 -16.86 -7.22
CA LEU A 472 -4.73 -17.59 -7.64
C LEU A 472 -4.87 -19.09 -7.37
N PRO A 473 -4.39 -19.96 -8.29
CA PRO A 473 -4.42 -21.40 -8.07
C PRO A 473 -3.45 -21.80 -6.95
N ASP A 474 -3.88 -22.70 -6.06
CA ASP A 474 -3.08 -23.24 -4.94
C ASP A 474 -1.69 -23.74 -5.34
N ALA A 475 -1.55 -24.22 -6.59
CA ALA A 475 -0.28 -24.71 -7.13
C ALA A 475 0.84 -23.65 -7.14
N LEU A 476 0.51 -22.36 -7.14
CA LEU A 476 1.49 -21.27 -7.05
C LEU A 476 1.86 -20.90 -5.62
N GLY A 477 1.05 -21.31 -4.63
CA GLY A 477 1.19 -20.95 -3.23
C GLY A 477 2.62 -21.16 -2.70
N PRO A 478 3.20 -22.38 -2.80
CA PRO A 478 4.53 -22.65 -2.25
C PRO A 478 5.66 -21.79 -2.85
N GLU A 479 5.64 -21.51 -4.15
CA GLU A 479 6.67 -20.68 -4.79
C GLU A 479 6.52 -19.20 -4.38
N LEU A 480 5.29 -18.70 -4.32
CA LEU A 480 5.02 -17.34 -3.90
C LEU A 480 5.35 -17.14 -2.41
N GLU A 481 4.96 -18.07 -1.54
CA GLU A 481 5.28 -18.05 -0.12
C GLU A 481 6.79 -18.08 0.12
N GLN A 482 7.54 -18.88 -0.64
CA GLN A 482 9.00 -18.88 -0.54
C GLN A 482 9.61 -17.49 -0.87
N ARG A 483 9.10 -16.81 -1.90
CA ARG A 483 9.62 -15.51 -2.35
C ARG A 483 9.15 -14.33 -1.52
N TRP A 484 7.92 -14.41 -1.01
CA TRP A 484 7.24 -13.34 -0.28
C TRP A 484 7.33 -13.52 1.24
N GLY A 485 7.56 -14.73 1.75
CA GLY A 485 7.50 -15.03 3.19
C GLY A 485 6.10 -14.94 3.77
N THR A 486 5.08 -14.89 2.91
CA THR A 486 3.66 -14.87 3.26
C THR A 486 2.88 -15.46 2.10
N THR A 487 1.72 -16.06 2.39
CA THR A 487 0.87 -16.62 1.36
C THR A 487 0.15 -15.51 0.56
N PRO A 488 -0.30 -15.79 -0.68
CA PRO A 488 -1.11 -14.82 -1.42
C PRO A 488 -2.39 -14.39 -0.70
N HIS A 489 -3.00 -15.30 0.06
CA HIS A 489 -4.21 -15.02 0.83
C HIS A 489 -3.96 -14.07 2.01
N GLU A 490 -2.90 -14.31 2.78
CA GLU A 490 -2.48 -13.40 3.86
C GLU A 490 -2.14 -12.00 3.32
N LEU A 491 -1.43 -11.93 2.18
CA LEU A 491 -1.16 -10.67 1.51
C LEU A 491 -2.45 -9.97 1.09
N ALA A 492 -3.39 -10.69 0.47
CA ALA A 492 -4.70 -10.16 0.06
C ALA A 492 -5.50 -9.64 1.25
N GLN A 493 -5.55 -10.40 2.35
CA GLN A 493 -6.26 -10.01 3.57
C GLN A 493 -5.64 -8.74 4.18
N ARG A 494 -4.31 -8.70 4.33
CA ARG A 494 -3.60 -7.52 4.82
C ARG A 494 -3.85 -6.31 3.94
N THR A 495 -3.73 -6.46 2.62
CA THR A 495 -4.00 -5.39 1.65
C THR A 495 -5.44 -4.88 1.74
N ARG A 496 -6.44 -5.76 1.91
CA ARG A 496 -7.84 -5.35 2.14
C ARG A 496 -7.98 -4.54 3.42
N ASN A 497 -7.40 -5.00 4.52
CA ASN A 497 -7.44 -4.29 5.80
C ASN A 497 -6.80 -2.90 5.70
N THR A 498 -5.60 -2.81 5.11
CA THR A 498 -4.91 -1.53 4.89
C THR A 498 -5.73 -0.59 4.02
N ALA A 499 -6.27 -1.07 2.90
CA ALA A 499 -7.07 -0.23 2.00
C ALA A 499 -8.37 0.26 2.64
N VAL A 500 -9.06 -0.58 3.42
CA VAL A 500 -10.25 -0.18 4.18
C VAL A 500 -9.89 0.82 5.27
N ALA A 501 -8.80 0.60 6.01
CA ALA A 501 -8.33 1.54 7.02
C ALA A 501 -8.00 2.91 6.41
N ASP A 502 -7.35 2.94 5.25
CA ASP A 502 -7.00 4.17 4.53
C ASP A 502 -8.23 4.89 3.96
N ALA A 503 -9.27 4.16 3.54
CA ALA A 503 -10.52 4.74 3.08
C ALA A 503 -11.37 5.31 4.24
N LEU A 504 -11.46 4.60 5.37
CA LEU A 504 -12.26 5.01 6.52
C LEU A 504 -11.56 6.09 7.36
N TRP A 505 -10.26 5.93 7.57
CA TRP A 505 -9.42 6.77 8.43
C TRP A 505 -8.16 7.17 7.68
N PRO A 506 -8.26 8.03 6.65
CA PRO A 506 -7.10 8.44 5.89
C PRO A 506 -6.05 9.05 6.81
N PRO A 507 -4.76 8.75 6.62
CA PRO A 507 -3.70 9.31 7.45
C PRO A 507 -3.75 10.85 7.39
N PRO A 508 -3.44 11.54 8.50
CA PRO A 508 -3.38 13.00 8.51
C PRO A 508 -2.27 13.47 7.56
N SER A 509 -2.62 13.82 6.33
CA SER A 509 -1.67 14.39 5.38
C SER A 509 -1.48 15.88 5.65
N ILE A 510 -0.23 16.36 5.61
CA ILE A 510 0.10 17.79 5.72
C ILE A 510 -0.58 18.61 4.61
N ASP A 511 -0.95 17.99 3.49
CA ASP A 511 -1.50 18.63 2.29
C ASP A 511 -3.02 18.51 2.08
N ARG A 512 -3.78 17.84 2.98
CA ARG A 512 -5.26 17.90 2.97
C ARG A 512 -5.75 18.83 4.09
N PRO A 513 -6.62 19.81 3.80
CA PRO A 513 -7.38 20.46 4.85
C PRO A 513 -8.20 19.43 5.64
N VAL A 514 -8.39 19.70 6.93
CA VAL A 514 -8.83 18.84 8.05
C VAL A 514 -10.26 18.25 7.92
N SER A 515 -10.81 18.11 6.71
CA SER A 515 -12.16 17.56 6.47
C SER A 515 -12.16 16.36 5.52
N GLY A 516 -11.10 15.56 5.49
CA GLY A 516 -10.95 14.49 4.51
C GLY A 516 -11.36 13.12 5.06
N THR A 517 -12.65 12.80 5.10
CA THR A 517 -13.07 11.41 4.86
C THR A 517 -12.79 11.07 3.39
N ALA A 518 -12.67 9.80 3.01
CA ALA A 518 -12.76 9.42 1.59
C ALA A 518 -13.99 10.07 0.97
N THR A 519 -13.92 10.45 -0.31
CA THR A 519 -15.14 10.85 -1.02
C THR A 519 -16.09 9.65 -1.02
N GLU A 520 -17.41 9.88 -0.95
CA GLU A 520 -18.39 8.79 -1.01
C GLU A 520 -18.19 7.89 -2.24
N ASP A 521 -17.67 8.47 -3.33
CA ASP A 521 -17.26 7.76 -4.55
C ASP A 521 -16.11 6.77 -4.32
N GLU A 522 -15.04 7.16 -3.60
CA GLU A 522 -13.89 6.30 -3.31
C GLU A 522 -14.31 5.13 -2.40
N LEU A 523 -15.14 5.41 -1.39
CA LEU A 523 -15.69 4.38 -0.51
C LEU A 523 -16.62 3.41 -1.26
N SER A 524 -17.46 3.93 -2.17
CA SER A 524 -18.30 3.14 -3.07
C SER A 524 -17.46 2.20 -3.93
N GLU A 525 -16.37 2.68 -4.55
CA GLU A 525 -15.47 1.83 -5.33
C GLU A 525 -14.82 0.73 -4.48
N VAL A 526 -14.25 1.09 -3.32
CA VAL A 526 -13.64 0.13 -2.38
C VAL A 526 -14.63 -0.97 -1.99
N VAL A 527 -15.85 -0.58 -1.60
CA VAL A 527 -16.92 -1.51 -1.23
C VAL A 527 -17.25 -2.46 -2.37
N GLY A 528 -17.44 -1.94 -3.59
CA GLY A 528 -17.80 -2.83 -4.67
C GLY A 528 -16.68 -3.80 -5.06
N TRP A 529 -15.40 -3.42 -4.93
CA TRP A 529 -14.29 -4.38 -5.09
C TRP A 529 -14.25 -5.43 -3.98
N LEU A 530 -14.53 -5.06 -2.72
CA LEU A 530 -14.66 -6.02 -1.62
C LEU A 530 -15.77 -7.04 -1.89
N VAL A 531 -16.90 -6.59 -2.43
CA VAL A 531 -18.02 -7.47 -2.79
C VAL A 531 -17.66 -8.35 -3.98
N LEU A 532 -17.08 -7.77 -5.05
CA LEU A 532 -16.71 -8.51 -6.25
C LEU A 532 -15.67 -9.60 -6.00
N GLY A 533 -14.73 -9.38 -5.09
CA GLY A 533 -13.71 -10.34 -4.70
C GLY A 533 -14.21 -11.48 -3.82
N ARG A 534 -15.45 -11.42 -3.32
CA ARG A 534 -16.03 -12.49 -2.51
C ARG A 534 -16.60 -13.60 -3.40
N PRO A 535 -16.52 -14.87 -2.95
CA PRO A 535 -17.28 -15.96 -3.55
C PRO A 535 -18.77 -15.59 -3.61
N ILE A 536 -19.44 -15.99 -4.69
CA ILE A 536 -20.90 -15.90 -4.76
C ILE A 536 -21.43 -17.07 -3.91
N GLU A 537 -22.06 -16.75 -2.79
CA GLU A 537 -22.75 -17.71 -1.91
C GLU A 537 -24.13 -18.10 -2.43
#